data_AF-A0A376RC77-F1
#
_entry.id   AF-A0A376RC77-F1
#
_cell.length_a   1.000
_cell.length_b   1.000
_cell.length_c   1.000
_cell.angle_alpha   90.00
_cell.angle_beta   90.00
_cell.angle_gamma   90.00
#
_symmetry.space_group_name_H-M   'P 1'
#
loop_
_entity.id
_entity.type
_entity.pdbx_description
1 polymer ?
#
loop_
_entity_poly.entity_id
_entity_poly.type
_entity_poly.pdbx_seq_one_letter_code
_entity_poly.pdbx_strand_id
1 'polypeptide(L)'
;MANIEIRQETPTAFYIKVHDTDNVAIIVNDNGLKAGTRFPDGLELIEHIPQGHKVALLDIPANGEIIRYGEVIGYAVRAIPRGSWIDESMVVLPEAPPLHHAATGNQSPGTLTGRWKDTPLRAIAMPMAAVGTKNLLGITTSVHCVAGVVDYVVKIIERDLLPKYPNVDGVVGLNHLYGCGVAINAPRRQLCLFVPFTIFR
;
A
#
# COMPACT_ATOMS: atom_id res chain seq x y z
N MET A 1 34.58 -7.99 -41.50
CA MET A 1 34.69 -7.85 -40.03
C MET A 1 33.40 -8.38 -39.45
N ALA A 2 33.43 -9.57 -38.83
CA ALA A 2 32.23 -10.16 -38.26
C ALA A 2 31.83 -9.35 -37.02
N ASN A 3 30.61 -8.84 -36.99
CA ASN A 3 30.01 -8.24 -35.80
C ASN A 3 29.81 -9.37 -34.77
N ILE A 4 30.65 -9.39 -33.74
CA ILE A 4 30.47 -10.29 -32.60
C ILE A 4 29.44 -9.62 -31.69
N GLU A 5 28.21 -10.11 -31.70
CA GLU A 5 27.22 -9.79 -30.68
C GLU A 5 27.60 -10.52 -29.39
N ILE A 6 28.12 -9.79 -28.40
CA ILE A 6 28.32 -10.34 -27.05
C ILE A 6 26.96 -10.36 -26.36
N ARG A 7 26.31 -11.52 -26.31
CA ARG A 7 25.10 -11.74 -25.50
C ARG A 7 25.53 -12.12 -24.10
N GLN A 8 25.17 -11.30 -23.12
CA GLN A 8 25.32 -11.67 -21.71
C GLN A 8 24.36 -12.82 -21.40
N GLU A 9 24.89 -13.85 -20.75
CA GLU A 9 24.07 -14.90 -20.17
C GLU A 9 23.12 -14.29 -19.14
N THR A 10 21.91 -14.84 -18.99
CA THR A 10 20.92 -14.28 -18.06
C THR A 10 21.53 -14.22 -16.66
N PRO A 11 21.59 -13.05 -16.00
CA PRO A 11 22.21 -12.95 -14.70
C PRO A 11 21.49 -13.85 -13.70
N THR A 12 22.25 -14.54 -12.86
CA THR A 12 21.72 -15.48 -11.86
C THR A 12 21.77 -14.92 -10.45
N ALA A 13 22.21 -13.67 -10.28
CA ALA A 13 22.31 -12.99 -9.00
C ALA A 13 21.82 -11.54 -9.12
N PHE A 14 20.83 -11.17 -8.31
CA PHE A 14 20.22 -9.85 -8.31
C PHE A 14 20.11 -9.27 -6.90
N TYR A 15 20.31 -7.97 -6.82
CA TYR A 15 19.83 -7.16 -5.70
C TYR A 15 18.99 -5.99 -6.23
N ILE A 16 18.11 -5.45 -5.39
CA ILE A 16 17.35 -4.22 -5.68
C ILE A 16 17.78 -3.14 -4.70
N LYS A 17 18.32 -2.06 -5.25
CA LYS A 17 18.57 -0.78 -4.57
C LYS A 17 17.46 0.19 -4.98
N VAL A 18 16.78 0.81 -4.02
CA VAL A 18 15.56 1.58 -4.30
C VAL A 18 15.87 3.04 -4.64
N HIS A 19 16.75 3.65 -3.86
CA HIS A 19 17.15 5.04 -4.04
C HIS A 19 18.67 5.15 -4.19
N ASP A 20 19.15 6.15 -4.93
CA ASP A 20 20.58 6.30 -5.25
C ASP A 20 21.48 6.49 -4.01
N THR A 21 20.94 7.12 -2.96
CA THR A 21 21.65 7.32 -1.68
C THR A 21 21.63 6.11 -0.76
N ASP A 22 20.92 5.03 -1.12
CA ASP A 22 20.85 3.83 -0.26
C ASP A 22 22.23 3.17 -0.14
N ASN A 23 22.59 2.78 1.09
CA ASN A 23 23.79 2.00 1.40
C ASN A 23 23.49 0.52 1.65
N VAL A 24 22.24 0.11 1.47
CA VAL A 24 21.79 -1.29 1.50
C VAL A 24 20.96 -1.63 0.26
N ALA A 25 20.91 -2.91 -0.07
CA ALA A 25 20.02 -3.45 -1.09
C ALA A 25 19.35 -4.74 -0.62
N ILE A 26 18.32 -5.19 -1.34
CA ILE A 26 17.60 -6.44 -1.04
C ILE A 26 17.99 -7.52 -2.04
N ILE A 27 18.34 -8.71 -1.55
CA ILE A 27 18.62 -9.87 -2.40
C ILE A 27 17.34 -10.42 -3.05
N VAL A 28 17.36 -10.66 -4.36
CA VAL A 28 16.22 -11.15 -5.14
C VAL A 28 16.61 -12.41 -5.92
N ASN A 29 16.68 -13.51 -5.20
CA ASN A 29 16.98 -14.83 -5.74
C ASN A 29 16.36 -15.90 -4.86
N ASP A 30 15.64 -16.85 -5.45
CA ASP A 30 15.12 -18.01 -4.73
C ASP A 30 16.25 -18.74 -3.98
N ASN A 31 16.03 -19.00 -2.69
CA ASN A 31 17.01 -19.56 -1.73
C ASN A 31 18.19 -18.63 -1.34
N GLY A 32 18.14 -17.36 -1.74
CA GLY A 32 19.20 -16.40 -1.44
C GLY A 32 20.48 -16.62 -2.26
N LEU A 33 21.55 -15.96 -1.84
CA LEU A 33 22.85 -16.01 -2.51
C LEU A 33 23.93 -16.41 -1.52
N LYS A 34 24.81 -17.32 -1.95
CA LYS A 34 25.96 -17.80 -1.15
C LYS A 34 27.08 -16.76 -1.11
N ALA A 35 27.98 -16.92 -0.14
CA ALA A 35 29.24 -16.20 -0.08
C ALA A 35 30.04 -16.37 -1.39
N GLY A 36 30.79 -15.34 -1.77
CA GLY A 36 31.56 -15.25 -3.01
C GLY A 36 30.75 -14.89 -4.25
N THR A 37 29.42 -14.70 -4.13
CA THR A 37 28.61 -14.18 -5.25
C THR A 37 29.02 -12.75 -5.56
N ARG A 38 29.30 -12.46 -6.83
CA ARG A 38 29.76 -11.14 -7.30
C ARG A 38 28.70 -10.43 -8.15
N PHE A 39 28.64 -9.12 -8.02
CA PHE A 39 27.78 -8.25 -8.80
C PHE A 39 28.59 -7.33 -9.74
N PRO A 40 27.97 -6.75 -10.79
CA PRO A 40 28.66 -5.92 -11.78
C PRO A 40 29.34 -4.65 -11.22
N ASP A 41 28.90 -4.16 -10.06
CA ASP A 41 29.46 -3.01 -9.34
C ASP A 41 30.67 -3.38 -8.46
N GLY A 42 31.14 -4.63 -8.53
CA GLY A 42 32.25 -5.15 -7.74
C GLY A 42 31.88 -5.45 -6.28
N LEU A 43 30.58 -5.51 -5.94
CA LEU A 43 30.13 -6.06 -4.66
C LEU A 43 30.33 -7.58 -4.64
N GLU A 44 30.88 -8.11 -3.56
CA GLU A 44 31.01 -9.54 -3.31
C GLU A 44 30.39 -9.86 -1.95
N LEU A 45 29.56 -10.90 -1.89
CA LEU A 45 28.97 -11.36 -0.63
C LEU A 45 30.01 -12.08 0.21
N ILE A 46 30.11 -11.75 1.50
CA ILE A 46 31.05 -12.42 2.41
C ILE A 46 30.42 -13.63 3.13
N GLU A 47 29.10 -13.72 3.10
CA GLU A 47 28.30 -14.77 3.74
C GLU A 47 27.07 -15.13 2.88
N HIS A 48 26.32 -16.14 3.30
CA HIS A 48 25.02 -16.43 2.67
C HIS A 48 23.99 -15.39 3.11
N ILE A 49 23.24 -14.84 2.16
CA ILE A 49 22.17 -13.89 2.43
C ILE A 49 20.86 -14.43 1.84
N PRO A 50 19.84 -14.68 2.67
CA PRO A 50 18.54 -15.15 2.20
C PRO A 50 17.82 -14.10 1.33
N GLN A 51 16.90 -14.56 0.47
CA GLN A 51 16.03 -13.67 -0.29
C GLN A 51 15.25 -12.71 0.60
N GLY A 52 15.08 -11.47 0.17
CA GLY A 52 14.30 -10.47 0.90
C GLY A 52 15.07 -9.83 2.06
N HIS A 53 16.27 -10.30 2.37
CA HIS A 53 17.14 -9.70 3.37
C HIS A 53 18.08 -8.65 2.79
N LYS A 54 18.59 -7.80 3.69
CA LYS A 54 19.45 -6.66 3.38
C LYS A 54 20.91 -7.08 3.25
N VAL A 55 21.57 -6.63 2.20
CA VAL A 55 23.01 -6.66 2.02
C VAL A 55 23.60 -5.26 2.17
N ALA A 56 24.74 -5.13 2.83
CA ALA A 56 25.50 -3.88 2.90
C ALA A 56 26.22 -3.60 1.57
N LEU A 57 25.96 -2.46 0.93
CA LEU A 57 26.60 -2.08 -0.34
C LEU A 57 27.99 -1.47 -0.14
N LEU A 58 28.25 -0.95 1.06
CA LEU A 58 29.47 -0.28 1.50
C LEU A 58 29.79 -0.72 2.93
N ASP A 59 31.00 -0.43 3.41
CA ASP A 59 31.32 -0.58 4.83
C ASP A 59 30.56 0.47 5.64
N ILE A 60 29.78 0.02 6.63
CA ILE A 60 29.02 0.89 7.53
C ILE A 60 29.71 0.84 8.90
N PRO A 61 30.24 1.96 9.42
CA PRO A 61 30.88 1.97 10.74
C PRO A 61 29.88 1.70 11.86
N ALA A 62 30.37 1.38 13.06
CA ALA A 62 29.52 1.31 14.25
C ALA A 62 28.83 2.67 14.49
N ASN A 63 27.55 2.63 14.84
CA ASN A 63 26.63 3.79 14.89
C ASN A 63 26.43 4.52 13.56
N GLY A 64 26.91 3.96 12.44
CA GLY A 64 26.69 4.51 11.10
C GLY A 64 25.23 4.37 10.68
N GLU A 65 24.76 5.32 9.86
CA GLU A 65 23.41 5.32 9.31
C GLU A 65 23.19 4.17 8.34
N ILE A 66 22.04 3.51 8.45
CA ILE A 66 21.54 2.55 7.49
C ILE A 66 20.44 3.24 6.70
N ILE A 67 20.68 3.43 5.40
CA ILE A 67 19.85 4.27 4.52
C ILE A 67 19.17 3.38 3.49
N ARG A 68 17.83 3.42 3.46
CA ARG A 68 16.98 2.73 2.49
C ARG A 68 15.80 3.61 2.13
N TYR A 69 15.37 3.60 0.86
CA TYR A 69 14.35 4.52 0.35
C TYR A 69 14.78 6.00 0.41
N GLY A 70 16.09 6.26 0.49
CA GLY A 70 16.63 7.61 0.67
C GLY A 70 16.52 8.15 2.10
N GLU A 71 16.04 7.34 3.05
CA GLU A 71 15.81 7.75 4.44
C GLU A 71 16.61 6.85 5.41
N VAL A 72 16.95 7.40 6.58
CA VAL A 72 17.61 6.64 7.64
C VAL A 72 16.61 5.70 8.30
N ILE A 73 16.84 4.39 8.17
CA ILE A 73 15.98 3.35 8.77
C ILE A 73 16.50 2.86 10.13
N GLY A 74 17.74 3.23 10.49
CA GLY A 74 18.36 2.87 11.75
C GLY A 74 19.86 3.06 11.74
N TYR A 75 20.50 2.65 12.84
CA TYR A 75 21.94 2.78 13.06
C TYR A 75 22.56 1.43 13.34
N ALA A 76 23.76 1.19 12.81
CA ALA A 76 24.46 -0.08 12.98
C ALA A 76 24.96 -0.26 14.42
N VAL A 77 24.60 -1.37 15.08
CA VAL A 77 25.06 -1.69 16.45
C VAL A 77 26.58 -1.86 16.52
N ARG A 78 27.17 -2.35 15.44
CA ARG A 78 28.61 -2.59 15.25
C ARG A 78 29.00 -2.27 13.82
N ALA A 79 30.29 -2.26 13.51
CA ALA A 79 30.72 -2.14 12.13
C ALA A 79 30.17 -3.30 11.27
N ILE A 80 29.63 -2.98 10.12
CA ILE A 80 29.01 -3.88 9.15
C ILE A 80 29.87 -3.81 7.87
N PRO A 81 30.65 -4.86 7.56
CA PRO A 81 31.46 -4.88 6.35
C PRO A 81 30.60 -4.89 5.07
N ARG A 82 31.13 -4.35 3.98
CA ARG A 82 30.54 -4.46 2.65
C ARG A 82 30.29 -5.94 2.30
N GLY A 83 29.11 -6.23 1.75
CA GLY A 83 28.71 -7.59 1.33
C GLY A 83 28.21 -8.50 2.46
N SER A 84 28.09 -7.98 3.69
CA SER A 84 27.54 -8.73 4.82
C SER A 84 26.01 -8.69 4.88
N TRP A 85 25.45 -9.66 5.60
CA TRP A 85 24.02 -9.72 5.89
C TRP A 85 23.67 -8.76 7.04
N ILE A 86 22.67 -7.90 6.81
CA ILE A 86 22.12 -7.02 7.85
C ILE A 86 20.79 -7.59 8.34
N ASP A 87 20.87 -8.36 9.42
CA ASP A 87 19.70 -8.80 10.17
C ASP A 87 19.17 -7.68 11.09
N GLU A 88 18.03 -7.92 11.72
CA GLU A 88 17.37 -6.92 12.57
C GLU A 88 18.12 -6.66 13.89
N SER A 89 18.86 -7.64 14.42
CA SER A 89 19.62 -7.46 15.67
C SER A 89 20.81 -6.51 15.52
N MET A 90 21.29 -6.29 14.29
CA MET A 90 22.36 -5.35 14.00
C MET A 90 21.89 -3.90 13.82
N VAL A 91 20.59 -3.63 13.93
CA VAL A 91 20.01 -2.31 13.64
C VAL A 91 19.29 -1.77 14.87
N VAL A 92 19.74 -0.60 15.33
CA VAL A 92 19.00 0.21 16.31
C VAL A 92 18.02 1.12 15.57
N LEU A 93 16.75 1.04 15.92
CA LEU A 93 15.72 1.91 15.35
C LEU A 93 15.93 3.36 15.83
N PRO A 94 15.74 4.36 14.94
CA PRO A 94 15.79 5.75 15.34
C PRO A 94 14.60 6.08 16.26
N GLU A 95 14.82 6.95 17.25
CA GLU A 95 13.72 7.43 18.10
C GLU A 95 12.80 8.33 17.26
N ALA A 96 11.51 8.00 17.24
CA ALA A 96 10.53 8.76 16.47
C ALA A 96 10.37 10.17 17.07
N PRO A 97 10.51 11.25 16.28
CA PRO A 97 10.31 12.60 16.78
C PRO A 97 8.83 12.82 17.15
N PRO A 98 8.54 13.70 18.12
CA PRO A 98 7.16 14.09 18.43
C PRO A 98 6.42 14.63 17.20
N LEU A 99 5.12 14.35 17.10
CA LEU A 99 4.31 14.72 15.93
C LEU A 99 4.35 16.24 15.63
N HIS A 100 4.40 17.09 16.65
CA HIS A 100 4.46 18.54 16.49
C HIS A 100 5.80 19.06 15.96
N HIS A 101 6.82 18.21 15.88
CA HIS A 101 8.11 18.50 15.23
C HIS A 101 8.18 17.98 13.78
N ALA A 102 7.18 17.23 13.33
CA ALA A 102 7.15 16.78 11.94
C ALA A 102 7.00 17.99 11.00
N ALA A 103 7.93 18.12 10.05
CA ALA A 103 7.89 19.19 9.06
C ALA A 103 6.58 19.10 8.26
N THR A 104 5.77 20.15 8.33
CA THR A 104 4.50 20.22 7.60
C THR A 104 4.75 20.94 6.27
N GLY A 105 4.53 20.25 5.14
CA GLY A 105 4.49 20.88 3.81
C GLY A 105 5.81 21.17 3.11
N ASN A 106 6.93 20.55 3.51
CA ASN A 106 8.26 20.99 3.06
C ASN A 106 8.80 20.33 1.77
N GLN A 107 8.03 19.46 1.13
CA GLN A 107 8.40 18.92 -0.19
C GLN A 107 7.16 18.94 -1.08
N SER A 108 7.05 19.98 -1.91
CA SER A 108 6.18 19.91 -3.08
C SER A 108 6.75 18.81 -3.96
N PRO A 109 6.00 17.72 -4.26
CA PRO A 109 6.44 16.76 -5.25
C PRO A 109 6.82 17.53 -6.52
N GLY A 110 7.93 17.17 -7.16
CA GLY A 110 8.32 17.78 -8.43
C GLY A 110 7.12 17.85 -9.38
N THR A 111 7.04 18.90 -10.21
CA THR A 111 5.91 19.13 -11.11
C THR A 111 5.51 17.83 -11.80
N LEU A 112 4.31 17.32 -11.49
CA LEU A 112 3.78 16.13 -12.16
C LEU A 112 3.66 16.43 -13.66
N THR A 113 4.56 15.88 -14.45
CA THR A 113 4.53 15.97 -15.90
C THR A 113 3.74 14.78 -16.44
N GLY A 114 2.78 15.04 -17.31
CA GLY A 114 1.87 14.02 -17.85
C GLY A 114 0.49 14.05 -17.20
N ARG A 115 -0.41 14.88 -17.74
CA ARG A 115 -1.85 14.65 -17.56
C ARG A 115 -2.26 13.58 -18.56
N TRP A 116 -2.74 12.44 -18.06
CA TRP A 116 -3.47 11.44 -18.85
C TRP A 116 -4.82 12.06 -19.24
N LYS A 117 -4.85 12.80 -20.36
CA LYS A 117 -6.04 13.57 -20.77
C LYS A 117 -7.11 12.71 -21.44
N ASP A 118 -6.75 11.54 -21.96
CA ASP A 118 -7.57 10.84 -22.96
C ASP A 118 -7.80 9.36 -22.64
N THR A 119 -7.99 9.01 -21.36
CA THR A 119 -8.37 7.64 -20.97
C THR A 119 -9.86 7.61 -20.60
N PRO A 120 -10.78 7.41 -21.57
CA PRO A 120 -12.20 7.34 -21.28
C PRO A 120 -12.52 6.12 -20.41
N LEU A 121 -13.29 6.32 -19.35
CA LEU A 121 -13.82 5.26 -18.50
C LEU A 121 -15.30 5.05 -18.81
N ARG A 122 -15.72 3.80 -18.99
CA ARG A 122 -17.16 3.47 -19.04
C ARG A 122 -17.73 3.59 -17.62
N ALA A 123 -18.61 4.56 -17.41
CA ALA A 123 -19.21 4.83 -16.11
C ALA A 123 -20.70 5.15 -16.22
N ILE A 124 -21.39 5.07 -15.08
CA ILE A 124 -22.81 5.41 -14.94
C ILE A 124 -22.88 6.88 -14.52
N ALA A 125 -23.50 7.72 -15.34
CA ALA A 125 -23.67 9.13 -15.02
C ALA A 125 -24.60 9.30 -13.81
N MET A 126 -24.19 10.12 -12.84
CA MET A 126 -24.98 10.46 -11.65
C MET A 126 -25.22 11.98 -11.57
N PRO A 127 -26.22 12.43 -10.78
CA PRO A 127 -26.39 13.85 -10.48
C PRO A 127 -25.12 14.48 -9.89
N MET A 128 -24.97 15.80 -10.03
CA MET A 128 -23.84 16.57 -9.51
C MET A 128 -22.46 16.14 -10.07
N ALA A 129 -22.41 15.74 -11.33
CA ALA A 129 -21.18 15.35 -12.04
C ALA A 129 -20.39 14.18 -11.43
N ALA A 130 -21.02 13.41 -10.53
CA ALA A 130 -20.48 12.16 -10.04
C ALA A 130 -20.63 11.05 -11.09
N VAL A 131 -19.76 10.03 -11.01
CA VAL A 131 -19.79 8.86 -11.89
C VAL A 131 -19.71 7.57 -11.05
N GLY A 132 -20.60 6.62 -11.33
CA GLY A 132 -20.62 5.31 -10.70
C GLY A 132 -19.87 4.27 -11.53
N THR A 133 -19.11 3.39 -10.88
CA THR A 133 -18.43 2.24 -11.53
C THR A 133 -19.25 0.95 -11.48
N LYS A 134 -20.30 0.93 -10.65
CA LYS A 134 -21.25 -0.18 -10.50
C LYS A 134 -22.67 0.37 -10.36
N ASN A 135 -23.64 -0.34 -10.94
CA ASN A 135 -25.07 -0.05 -10.85
C ASN A 135 -25.69 -0.88 -9.71
N LEU A 136 -25.70 -0.34 -8.50
CA LEU A 136 -26.19 -1.04 -7.31
C LEU A 136 -27.52 -0.46 -6.83
N LEU A 137 -28.40 -1.34 -6.35
CA LEU A 137 -29.60 -0.94 -5.61
C LEU A 137 -29.28 -0.77 -4.12
N GLY A 138 -29.32 0.46 -3.60
CA GLY A 138 -29.18 0.74 -2.17
C GLY A 138 -30.51 0.71 -1.44
N ILE A 139 -30.60 -0.05 -0.34
CA ILE A 139 -31.79 -0.12 0.51
C ILE A 139 -31.41 0.31 1.92
N THR A 140 -32.11 1.30 2.45
CA THR A 140 -31.94 1.78 3.82
C THR A 140 -33.30 1.92 4.50
N THR A 141 -33.31 2.03 5.83
CA THR A 141 -34.50 2.27 6.63
C THR A 141 -34.35 3.56 7.42
N SER A 142 -35.44 4.32 7.58
CA SER A 142 -35.40 5.61 8.28
C SER A 142 -35.15 5.50 9.78
N VAL A 143 -35.42 4.34 10.37
CA VAL A 143 -35.31 4.07 11.81
C VAL A 143 -34.85 2.64 12.06
N HIS A 144 -34.06 2.44 13.11
CA HIS A 144 -33.45 1.15 13.42
C HIS A 144 -34.39 0.19 14.18
N CYS A 145 -35.64 0.58 14.50
CA CYS A 145 -36.63 -0.36 15.07
C CYS A 145 -36.96 -1.55 14.13
N VAL A 146 -36.51 -1.51 12.88
CA VAL A 146 -36.63 -2.58 11.87
C VAL A 146 -35.26 -3.21 11.52
N ALA A 147 -34.31 -3.19 12.46
CA ALA A 147 -33.02 -3.87 12.33
C ALA A 147 -33.18 -5.30 11.80
N GLY A 148 -32.42 -5.68 10.78
CA GLY A 148 -32.47 -7.02 10.17
C GLY A 148 -33.55 -7.23 9.11
N VAL A 149 -34.55 -6.34 9.01
CA VAL A 149 -35.54 -6.39 7.90
C VAL A 149 -34.84 -6.09 6.57
N VAL A 150 -33.94 -5.11 6.55
CA VAL A 150 -33.15 -4.78 5.35
C VAL A 150 -32.35 -6.00 4.89
N ASP A 151 -31.65 -6.68 5.79
CA ASP A 151 -30.85 -7.86 5.44
C ASP A 151 -31.70 -9.00 4.90
N TYR A 152 -32.90 -9.20 5.48
CA TYR A 152 -33.84 -10.20 5.01
C TYR A 152 -34.37 -9.87 3.61
N VAL A 153 -34.74 -8.61 3.37
CA VAL A 153 -35.23 -8.13 2.07
C VAL A 153 -34.13 -8.21 1.01
N VAL A 154 -32.90 -7.82 1.34
CA VAL A 154 -31.73 -7.91 0.45
C VAL A 154 -31.55 -9.35 -0.03
N LYS A 155 -31.58 -10.34 0.88
CA LYS A 155 -31.47 -11.77 0.51
C LYS A 155 -32.57 -12.24 -0.43
N ILE A 156 -33.81 -11.78 -0.24
CA ILE A 156 -34.92 -12.10 -1.15
C ILE A 156 -34.68 -11.47 -2.52
N ILE A 157 -34.26 -10.20 -2.56
CA ILE A 157 -34.00 -9.49 -3.82
C ILE A 157 -32.87 -10.17 -4.58
N GLU A 158 -31.76 -10.53 -3.92
CA GLU A 158 -30.63 -11.24 -4.53
C GLU A 158 -31.05 -12.57 -5.16
N ARG A 159 -31.90 -13.34 -4.48
CA ARG A 159 -32.34 -14.67 -4.93
C ARG A 159 -33.40 -14.59 -6.04
N ASP A 160 -34.42 -13.74 -5.87
CA ASP A 160 -35.67 -13.84 -6.64
C ASP A 160 -35.85 -12.74 -7.69
N LEU A 161 -35.20 -11.59 -7.51
CA LEU A 161 -35.37 -10.41 -8.37
C LEU A 161 -34.11 -10.08 -9.17
N LEU A 162 -32.92 -10.12 -8.55
CA LEU A 162 -31.67 -9.78 -9.21
C LEU A 162 -31.41 -10.59 -10.50
N PRO A 163 -31.71 -11.90 -10.59
CA PRO A 163 -31.56 -12.65 -11.84
C PRO A 163 -32.41 -12.13 -13.01
N LYS A 164 -33.47 -11.35 -12.73
CA LYS A 164 -34.35 -10.76 -13.75
C LYS A 164 -33.81 -9.42 -14.29
N TYR A 165 -32.81 -8.83 -13.64
CA TYR A 165 -32.26 -7.51 -13.98
C TYR A 165 -30.74 -7.60 -14.24
N PRO A 166 -30.31 -8.08 -15.43
CA PRO A 166 -28.89 -8.32 -15.72
C PRO A 166 -28.03 -7.04 -15.78
N ASN A 167 -28.67 -5.86 -15.85
CA ASN A 167 -27.99 -4.56 -15.87
C ASN A 167 -27.74 -4.00 -14.46
N VAL A 168 -28.15 -4.70 -13.40
CA VAL A 168 -27.93 -4.33 -11.99
C VAL A 168 -26.85 -5.24 -11.43
N ASP A 169 -25.77 -4.66 -10.93
CA ASP A 169 -24.60 -5.40 -10.44
C ASP A 169 -24.86 -6.06 -9.06
N GLY A 170 -25.87 -5.60 -8.33
CA GLY A 170 -26.20 -6.11 -7.01
C GLY A 170 -27.11 -5.20 -6.19
N VAL A 171 -27.37 -5.63 -4.96
CA VAL A 171 -28.17 -4.90 -3.97
C VAL A 171 -27.38 -4.80 -2.67
N VAL A 172 -27.46 -3.66 -2.00
CA VAL A 172 -26.74 -3.38 -0.75
C VAL A 172 -27.70 -2.86 0.30
N GLY A 173 -27.74 -3.54 1.45
CA GLY A 173 -28.41 -3.07 2.64
C GLY A 173 -27.54 -2.10 3.44
N LEU A 174 -28.07 -0.92 3.74
CA LEU A 174 -27.43 0.09 4.58
C LEU A 174 -28.17 0.18 5.91
N ASN A 175 -27.64 -0.49 6.93
CA ASN A 175 -28.21 -0.51 8.27
C ASN A 175 -27.65 0.61 9.14
N HIS A 176 -28.49 1.17 9.99
CA HIS A 176 -28.05 2.07 11.06
C HIS A 176 -27.48 1.29 12.24
N LEU A 177 -26.46 1.84 12.91
CA LEU A 177 -25.80 1.19 14.05
C LEU A 177 -26.61 1.29 15.37
N TYR A 178 -27.55 2.23 15.50
CA TYR A 178 -28.24 2.49 16.78
C TYR A 178 -29.72 2.91 16.68
N GLY A 179 -30.51 2.48 17.67
CA GLY A 179 -31.97 2.64 17.82
C GLY A 179 -32.47 4.05 18.10
N CYS A 180 -33.76 4.29 17.83
CA CYS A 180 -34.48 5.55 18.07
C CYS A 180 -34.19 6.16 19.45
N GLY A 181 -33.35 7.21 19.49
CA GLY A 181 -33.25 8.15 20.60
C GLY A 181 -32.32 7.81 21.77
N VAL A 182 -31.87 6.56 21.92
CA VAL A 182 -31.19 6.13 23.16
C VAL A 182 -29.69 6.53 23.21
N ALA A 183 -29.08 6.90 22.07
CA ALA A 183 -27.68 7.35 21.97
C ALA A 183 -27.53 8.81 21.55
N ILE A 184 -28.58 9.63 21.70
CA ILE A 184 -28.53 11.08 21.42
C ILE A 184 -27.49 11.80 22.30
N ASN A 185 -27.00 11.20 23.38
CA ASN A 185 -25.94 11.78 24.23
C ASN A 185 -24.67 10.90 24.34
N ALA A 186 -24.52 9.87 23.51
CA ALA A 186 -23.32 9.03 23.54
C ALA A 186 -22.09 9.79 23.00
N PRO A 187 -20.92 9.72 23.67
CA PRO A 187 -19.66 10.24 23.13
C PRO A 187 -19.32 9.60 21.78
N ARG A 188 -18.73 10.35 20.85
CA ARG A 188 -18.23 9.87 19.53
C ARG A 188 -19.27 9.34 18.54
N ARG A 189 -20.57 9.55 18.77
CA ARG A 189 -21.66 9.08 17.88
C ARG A 189 -21.64 9.64 16.44
N GLN A 190 -20.94 10.76 16.21
CA GLN A 190 -20.91 11.47 14.93
C GLN A 190 -20.25 10.68 13.80
N LEU A 191 -19.38 9.71 14.12
CA LEU A 191 -18.76 8.82 13.14
C LEU A 191 -19.78 7.84 12.51
N CYS A 192 -20.91 7.60 13.18
CA CYS A 192 -21.86 6.54 12.84
C CYS A 192 -23.26 7.05 12.42
N LEU A 193 -23.59 8.31 12.68
CA LEU A 193 -24.96 8.85 12.58
C LEU A 193 -25.28 9.65 11.31
N PHE A 194 -24.35 9.78 10.36
CA PHE A 194 -24.59 10.58 9.16
C PHE A 194 -24.90 9.71 7.93
N VAL A 195 -26.18 9.40 7.75
CA VAL A 195 -26.75 9.17 6.41
C VAL A 195 -27.67 10.35 6.15
N PRO A 196 -27.29 11.35 5.34
CA PRO A 196 -28.17 12.47 5.04
C PRO A 196 -29.41 11.94 4.31
N PHE A 197 -30.59 12.23 4.85
CA PHE A 197 -31.87 12.02 4.20
C PHE A 197 -31.94 12.90 2.95
N THR A 198 -31.55 12.36 1.81
CA THR A 198 -31.88 12.95 0.50
C THR A 198 -33.09 12.20 -0.04
N ILE A 199 -34.29 12.74 0.21
CA ILE A 199 -35.51 12.32 -0.48
C ILE A 199 -35.32 12.73 -1.94
N PHE A 200 -35.09 11.76 -2.82
CA PHE A 200 -35.25 11.96 -4.26
C PHE A 200 -36.71 12.33 -4.51
N ARG A 201 -36.93 13.53 -5.03
CA ARG A 201 -38.22 13.99 -5.52
C ARG A 201 -38.30 13.71 -7.02
#